data_AF-A0A358I0F3-F1
#
_entry.id   AF-A0A358I0F3-F1
#
_cell.length_a   1.000
_cell.length_b   1.000
_cell.length_c   1.000
_cell.angle_alpha   90.00
_cell.angle_beta   90.00
_cell.angle_gamma   90.00
#
_symmetry.space_group_name_H-M   'P 1'
#
loop_
_entity.id
_entity.type
_entity.pdbx_description
1 polymer ?
#
loop_
_entity_poly.entity_id
_entity_poly.type
_entity_poly.pdbx_seq_one_letter_code
_entity_poly.pdbx_strand_id
1 'polypeptide(L)'
;MNENQKHKPYDLEERTFQFAKHCREFVKFLPRTAGNFEDSKQLIRSSGSVHANFIESVEALSKKNSLHRMKICRKEAKESRSWLRLVDIGPDLSLAKERDMLVNESVELMRIFGSIVSKKE
;
A
#
# COMPACT_ATOMS: atom_id res chain seq x y z
N MET A 1 -25.71 19.12 20.86
CA MET A 1 -24.26 19.00 21.08
C MET A 1 -23.96 17.51 21.11
N ASN A 2 -23.41 16.95 20.03
CA ASN A 2 -23.07 15.53 19.97
C ASN A 2 -21.58 15.33 20.26
N GLU A 3 -21.35 14.38 21.14
CA GLU A 3 -20.11 14.02 21.79
C GLU A 3 -19.11 13.39 20.80
N ASN A 4 -17.81 13.58 21.10
CA ASN A 4 -16.70 12.81 20.56
C ASN A 4 -16.43 12.92 19.05
N GLN A 5 -16.14 14.13 18.57
CA GLN A 5 -15.07 14.27 17.56
C GLN A 5 -13.71 14.02 18.23
N LYS A 6 -13.45 12.78 18.66
CA LYS A 6 -12.07 12.32 18.78
C LYS A 6 -11.51 12.43 17.38
N HIS A 7 -10.60 13.38 17.14
CA HIS A 7 -9.77 13.44 15.95
C HIS A 7 -9.36 12.00 15.60
N LYS A 8 -10.00 11.37 14.59
CA LYS A 8 -9.61 10.03 14.15
C LYS A 8 -8.14 10.20 13.74
N PRO A 9 -7.18 9.56 14.42
CA PRO A 9 -5.83 9.54 13.88
C PRO A 9 -5.97 8.89 12.51
N TYR A 10 -5.65 9.63 11.44
CA TYR A 10 -5.55 9.20 10.04
C TYR A 10 -6.10 7.79 9.78
N ASP A 11 -7.25 7.66 9.11
CA ASP A 11 -7.89 6.36 8.86
C ASP A 11 -7.00 5.50 7.93
N LEU A 12 -6.03 4.82 8.54
CA LEU A 12 -4.97 4.09 7.86
C LEU A 12 -5.50 2.77 7.30
N GLU A 13 -6.58 2.25 7.86
CA GLU A 13 -7.32 1.11 7.29
C GLU A 13 -7.87 1.50 5.93
N GLU A 14 -8.65 2.58 5.86
CA GLU A 14 -9.20 3.09 4.61
C GLU A 14 -8.09 3.49 3.63
N ARG A 15 -7.04 4.14 4.12
CA ARG A 15 -5.91 4.55 3.27
C ARG A 15 -5.20 3.36 2.62
N THR A 16 -4.95 2.29 3.37
CA THR A 16 -4.34 1.06 2.82
C THR A 16 -5.28 0.34 1.85
N PHE A 17 -6.59 0.35 2.13
CA PHE A 17 -7.60 -0.16 1.21
C PHE A 17 -7.58 0.59 -0.13
N GLN A 18 -7.63 1.93 -0.08
CA GLN A 18 -7.60 2.77 -1.28
C GLN A 18 -6.31 2.60 -2.07
N PHE A 19 -5.15 2.48 -1.40
CA PHE A 19 -3.89 2.17 -2.07
C PHE A 19 -3.97 0.86 -2.87
N ALA A 20 -4.47 -0.22 -2.27
CA ALA A 20 -4.63 -1.50 -2.96
C ALA A 20 -5.66 -1.44 -4.09
N LYS A 21 -6.76 -0.72 -3.90
CA LYS A 21 -7.79 -0.51 -4.91
C LYS A 21 -7.25 0.26 -6.11
N HIS A 22 -6.59 1.39 -5.89
CA HIS A 22 -6.03 2.20 -6.97
C HIS A 22 -4.92 1.45 -7.72
N CYS A 23 -4.10 0.63 -7.05
CA CYS A 23 -3.16 -0.25 -7.75
C CYS A 23 -3.88 -1.21 -8.72
N ARG A 24 -5.02 -1.78 -8.31
CA ARG A 24 -5.85 -2.66 -9.18
C ARG A 24 -6.53 -1.92 -10.32
N GLU A 25 -6.85 -0.65 -10.14
CA GLU A 25 -7.43 0.18 -11.19
C GLU A 25 -6.37 0.57 -12.22
N PHE A 26 -5.23 1.06 -11.74
CA PHE A 26 -4.08 1.44 -12.56
C PHE A 26 -3.62 0.32 -13.52
N VAL A 27 -3.45 -0.91 -13.02
CA VAL A 27 -2.97 -2.03 -13.86
C VAL A 27 -3.91 -2.40 -15.01
N LYS A 28 -5.18 -1.99 -14.98
CA LYS A 28 -6.14 -2.25 -16.07
C LYS A 28 -5.80 -1.46 -17.34
N PHE A 29 -5.10 -0.35 -17.19
CA PHE A 29 -4.74 0.56 -18.28
C PHE A 29 -3.34 0.30 -18.85
N LEU A 30 -2.57 -0.59 -18.23
CA LEU A 30 -1.24 -0.93 -18.70
C LEU A 30 -1.28 -1.67 -20.06
N PRO A 31 -0.30 -1.42 -20.95
CA PRO A 31 -0.10 -2.21 -22.16
C PRO A 31 -0.11 -3.71 -21.88
N ARG A 32 -0.80 -4.49 -22.74
CA ARG A 32 -0.91 -5.95 -22.62
C ARG A 32 0.35 -6.65 -23.12
N THR A 33 1.41 -6.58 -22.33
CA THR A 33 2.68 -7.30 -22.58
C THR A 33 2.84 -8.44 -21.58
N ALA A 34 3.69 -9.42 -21.90
CA ALA A 34 4.02 -10.51 -20.98
C ALA A 34 4.65 -9.98 -19.67
N GLY A 35 5.52 -8.97 -19.76
CA GLY A 35 6.12 -8.31 -18.61
C GLY A 35 5.07 -7.66 -17.69
N ASN A 36 4.21 -6.80 -18.26
CA ASN A 36 3.15 -6.15 -17.48
C ASN A 36 2.16 -7.13 -16.88
N PHE A 37 1.91 -8.27 -17.54
CA PHE A 37 1.03 -9.30 -16.97
C PHE A 37 1.61 -9.89 -15.68
N GLU A 38 2.90 -10.20 -15.65
CA GLU A 38 3.55 -10.71 -14.43
C GLU A 38 3.73 -9.62 -13.38
N ASP A 39 4.19 -8.42 -13.77
CA ASP A 39 4.39 -7.30 -12.83
C ASP A 39 3.07 -6.85 -12.19
N SER A 40 1.96 -6.85 -12.95
CA SER A 40 0.64 -6.51 -12.43
C SER A 40 0.17 -7.50 -11.37
N LYS A 41 0.40 -8.81 -11.55
CA LYS A 41 0.06 -9.81 -10.53
C LYS A 41 0.83 -9.55 -9.24
N GLN A 42 2.13 -9.25 -9.35
CA GLN A 42 2.96 -8.99 -8.18
C GLN A 42 2.50 -7.72 -7.45
N LEU A 43 2.23 -6.64 -8.20
CA LEU A 43 1.71 -5.39 -7.64
C LEU A 43 0.36 -5.58 -6.93
N ILE A 44 -0.58 -6.30 -7.55
CA ILE A 44 -1.90 -6.57 -6.95
C ILE A 44 -1.74 -7.34 -5.63
N ARG A 45 -0.84 -8.32 -5.59
CA ARG A 45 -0.58 -9.15 -4.40
C ARG A 45 0.07 -8.34 -3.28
N SER A 46 1.16 -7.63 -3.59
CA SER A 46 1.89 -6.87 -2.59
C SER A 46 1.05 -5.71 -2.04
N SER A 47 0.34 -4.97 -2.89
CA SER A 47 -0.50 -3.85 -2.44
C SER A 47 -1.69 -4.33 -1.60
N GLY A 48 -2.34 -5.44 -1.98
CA GLY A 48 -3.38 -6.07 -1.16
C GLY A 48 -2.86 -6.60 0.19
N SER A 49 -1.65 -7.13 0.21
CA SER A 49 -1.00 -7.63 1.44
C SER A 49 -0.75 -6.52 2.47
N VAL A 50 -0.52 -5.28 2.02
CA VAL A 50 -0.41 -4.12 2.93
C VAL A 50 -1.67 -3.96 3.76
N HIS A 51 -2.84 -3.91 3.11
CA HIS A 51 -4.13 -3.73 3.78
C HIS A 51 -4.50 -4.93 4.65
N ALA A 52 -4.34 -6.16 4.13
CA ALA A 52 -4.65 -7.37 4.88
C ALA A 52 -3.83 -7.47 6.18
N ASN A 53 -2.52 -7.26 6.11
CA ASN A 53 -1.69 -7.28 7.32
C ASN A 53 -1.98 -6.09 8.25
N PHE A 54 -2.46 -4.96 7.71
CA PHE A 54 -2.86 -3.84 8.55
C PHE A 54 -4.08 -4.18 9.41
N ILE A 55 -5.13 -4.76 8.82
CA ILE A 55 -6.31 -5.25 9.56
C ILE A 55 -5.86 -6.24 10.65
N GLU A 56 -5.07 -7.25 10.27
CA GLU A 56 -4.57 -8.24 11.24
C GLU A 56 -3.72 -7.61 12.37
N SER A 57 -3.02 -6.51 12.09
CA SER A 57 -2.23 -5.81 13.10
C SER A 57 -3.09 -5.05 14.12
N VAL A 58 -4.28 -4.60 13.71
CA VAL A 58 -5.28 -3.92 14.55
C VAL A 58 -6.03 -4.93 15.40
N GLU A 59 -6.36 -6.09 14.84
CA GLU A 59 -7.05 -7.19 15.53
C GLU A 59 -6.11 -8.08 16.38
N ALA A 60 -4.80 -7.83 16.34
CA ALA A 60 -3.81 -8.67 17.01
C ALA A 60 -3.96 -8.69 18.53
N LEU A 61 -4.06 -9.90 19.11
CA LEU A 61 -4.16 -10.14 20.56
C LEU A 61 -2.89 -9.80 21.36
N SER A 62 -1.74 -9.65 20.70
CA SER A 62 -0.48 -9.30 21.36
C SER A 62 0.28 -8.20 20.64
N LYS A 63 0.99 -7.38 21.42
CA LYS A 63 1.85 -6.31 20.88
C LYS A 63 2.91 -6.85 19.91
N LYS A 64 3.48 -8.02 20.22
CA LYS A 64 4.48 -8.70 19.37
C LYS A 64 3.89 -9.07 18.01
N ASN A 65 2.68 -9.62 17.98
CA ASN A 65 2.02 -9.98 16.72
C ASN A 65 1.64 -8.74 15.90
N SER A 66 1.06 -7.72 16.56
CA SER A 66 0.77 -6.41 15.94
C SER A 66 2.03 -5.80 15.30
N LEU A 67 3.16 -5.81 16.02
CA LEU A 67 4.43 -5.29 15.52
C LEU A 67 4.97 -6.09 14.32
N HIS A 68 4.89 -7.42 14.37
CA HIS A 68 5.29 -8.28 13.25
C HIS A 68 4.48 -7.98 11.99
N ARG A 69 3.15 -7.84 12.11
CA ARG A 69 2.27 -7.47 11.00
C ARG A 69 2.59 -6.09 10.43
N MET A 70 2.88 -5.09 11.27
CA MET A 70 3.33 -3.76 10.81
C MET A 70 4.66 -3.82 10.03
N LYS A 71 5.60 -4.69 10.43
CA LYS A 71 6.84 -4.92 9.68
C LYS A 71 6.55 -5.52 8.30
N ILE A 72 5.57 -6.43 8.20
CA ILE A 72 5.10 -6.96 6.91
C ILE A 72 4.47 -5.84 6.07
N CYS A 73 3.55 -5.03 6.60
CA CYS A 73 2.97 -3.89 5.88
C CYS A 73 4.06 -2.99 5.26
N ARG A 74 5.11 -2.66 6.02
CA ARG A 74 6.26 -1.88 5.50
C ARG A 74 7.02 -2.60 4.37
N LYS A 75 7.25 -3.92 4.50
CA LYS A 75 7.90 -4.73 3.46
C LYS A 75 7.07 -4.70 2.18
N GLU A 76 5.77 -4.98 2.29
CA GLU A 76 4.85 -5.09 1.16
C GLU A 76 4.61 -3.75 0.46
N ALA A 77 4.62 -2.63 1.20
CA ALA A 77 4.59 -1.29 0.62
C ALA A 77 5.87 -1.01 -0.21
N LYS A 78 7.05 -1.41 0.30
CA LYS A 78 8.32 -1.29 -0.43
C LYS A 78 8.35 -2.17 -1.68
N GLU A 79 7.79 -3.37 -1.60
CA GLU A 79 7.68 -4.29 -2.71
C GLU A 79 6.74 -3.72 -3.79
N SER A 80 5.56 -3.22 -3.40
CA SER A 80 4.61 -2.54 -4.29
C SER A 80 5.25 -1.37 -5.04
N ARG A 81 6.06 -0.55 -4.34
CA ARG A 81 6.85 0.52 -4.95
C ARG A 81 7.76 0.04 -6.07
N SER A 82 8.35 -1.15 -5.90
CA SER A 82 9.30 -1.70 -6.87
C SER A 82 8.56 -2.14 -8.12
N TRP A 83 7.42 -2.82 -7.97
CA TRP A 83 6.57 -3.22 -9.09
C TRP A 83 5.98 -2.02 -9.84
N LEU A 84 5.52 -0.99 -9.13
CA LEU A 84 5.08 0.27 -9.74
C LEU A 84 6.17 0.94 -10.60
N ARG A 85 7.45 0.73 -10.31
CA ARG A 85 8.56 1.29 -11.09
C ARG A 85 9.01 0.38 -12.24
N LEU A 86 8.65 -0.89 -12.21
CA LEU A 86 9.01 -1.88 -13.23
C LEU A 86 7.99 -1.94 -14.37
N VAL A 87 6.71 -1.72 -14.07
CA VAL A 87 5.66 -1.72 -15.09
C VAL A 87 5.97 -0.74 -16.23
N ASP A 88 5.75 -1.22 -17.45
CA ASP A 88 5.84 -0.42 -18.66
C ASP A 88 4.51 0.30 -18.87
N ILE A 89 4.51 1.63 -18.83
CA ILE A 89 3.32 2.45 -19.05
C ILE A 89 3.06 2.74 -20.53
N GLY A 90 3.96 2.32 -21.43
CA GLY A 90 3.88 2.66 -22.84
C GLY A 90 3.97 4.18 -23.09
N PRO A 91 3.36 4.70 -24.18
CA PRO A 91 3.45 6.11 -24.53
C PRO A 91 2.46 7.01 -23.78
N ASP A 92 1.57 6.46 -22.94
CA ASP A 92 0.54 7.23 -22.25
C ASP A 92 1.10 7.96 -21.02
N LEU A 93 1.35 9.27 -21.19
CA LEU A 93 1.86 10.12 -20.12
C LEU A 93 0.88 10.33 -18.96
N SER A 94 -0.42 10.10 -19.17
CA SER A 94 -1.40 10.21 -18.08
C SER A 94 -1.18 9.12 -17.03
N LEU A 95 -0.77 7.92 -17.47
CA LEU A 95 -0.39 6.81 -16.59
C LEU A 95 0.90 7.08 -15.81
N ALA A 96 1.81 7.91 -16.35
CA ALA A 96 3.02 8.30 -15.62
C ALA A 96 2.66 9.05 -14.32
N LYS A 97 1.71 9.99 -14.41
CA LYS A 97 1.24 10.73 -13.24
C LYS A 97 0.58 9.81 -12.21
N GLU A 98 -0.28 8.89 -12.66
CA GLU A 98 -0.96 7.95 -11.77
C GLU A 98 0.02 7.00 -11.07
N ARG A 99 0.97 6.44 -11.83
CA ARG A 99 2.07 5.63 -11.29
C ARG A 99 2.84 6.40 -10.23
N ASP A 100 3.21 7.66 -10.50
CA ASP A 100 4.01 8.46 -9.58
C ASP A 100 3.24 8.80 -8.30
N MET A 101 1.92 9.03 -8.37
CA MET A 101 1.06 9.16 -7.19
C MET A 101 1.06 7.87 -6.34
N LEU A 102 0.92 6.71 -6.98
CA LEU A 102 0.97 5.41 -6.29
C LEU A 102 2.35 5.11 -5.68
N VAL A 103 3.42 5.48 -6.38
CA VAL A 103 4.80 5.39 -5.87
C VAL A 103 4.96 6.26 -4.63
N ASN A 104 4.48 7.51 -4.66
CA ASN A 104 4.55 8.40 -3.52
C ASN A 104 3.73 7.86 -2.34
N GLU A 105 2.52 7.38 -2.58
CA GLU A 105 1.68 6.75 -1.54
C GLU A 105 2.38 5.54 -0.90
N SER A 106 3.02 4.69 -1.71
CA SER A 106 3.79 3.56 -1.16
C SER A 106 4.96 4.00 -0.26
N VAL A 107 5.61 5.13 -0.57
CA VAL A 107 6.68 5.72 0.25
C VAL A 107 6.11 6.29 1.55
N GLU A 108 4.96 6.96 1.49
CA GLU A 108 4.29 7.47 2.68
C GLU A 108 3.88 6.34 3.62
N LEU A 109 3.26 5.29 3.10
CA LEU A 109 2.91 4.08 3.87
C LEU A 109 4.16 3.44 4.50
N MET A 110 5.26 3.29 3.74
CA MET A 110 6.53 2.80 4.28
C MET A 110 7.05 3.62 5.46
N ARG A 111 6.96 4.96 5.37
CA ARG A 111 7.40 5.89 6.43
C ARG A 111 6.50 5.81 7.65
N ILE A 112 5.18 5.75 7.43
CA ILE A 112 4.18 5.60 8.49
C ILE A 112 4.41 4.31 9.26
N PHE A 113 4.46 3.17 8.57
CA PHE A 113 4.71 1.88 9.21
C PHE A 113 6.10 1.82 9.88
N GLY A 114 7.11 2.42 9.26
CA GLY A 114 8.44 2.57 9.87
C GLY A 114 8.40 3.31 11.19
N SER A 115 7.71 4.46 11.25
CA SER A 115 7.55 5.24 12.49
C SER A 115 6.78 4.47 13.56
N ILE A 116 5.73 3.74 13.17
CA ILE A 116 4.95 2.90 14.10
C ILE A 116 5.81 1.78 14.67
N VAL A 117 6.60 1.10 13.84
CA VAL A 117 7.51 0.03 14.25
C VAL A 117 8.55 0.57 15.23
N SER A 118 9.25 1.66 14.89
CA SER A 118 10.30 2.22 15.75
C SER A 118 9.80 2.78 17.09
N LYS A 119 8.52 3.18 17.20
CA LYS A 119 7.93 3.61 18.48
C LYS A 119 7.50 2.45 19.38
N LYS A 120 7.35 1.24 18.82
CA LYS A 120 6.87 0.04 19.51
C LYS A 120 7.99 -0.96 19.80
N GLU A 121 9.18 -0.74 19.25
CA GLU A 121 10.44 -1.41 19.61
C GLU A 121 11.02 -0.80 20.88
#